data_AF-A0A920H495-F1
#
_entry.id   AF-A0A920H495-F1
#
_cell.length_a   1.000
_cell.length_b   1.000
_cell.length_c   1.000
_cell.angle_alpha   90.00
_cell.angle_beta   90.00
_cell.angle_gamma   90.00
#
_symmetry.space_group_name_H-M   'P 1'
#
loop_
_entity.id
_entity.type
_entity.pdbx_description
1 polymer ?
#
loop_
_entity_poly.entity_id
_entity_poly.type
_entity_poly.pdbx_seq_one_letter_code
_entity_poly.pdbx_strand_id
1 'polypeptide(L)'
;MKNKKYSEYKLNKRVKNLPLPKIELVNMINYKKDLLAPNTLKSMKEFLNNNDQVMLFINRRGYSPVVMCTKCSWIPRSPYNNIPMTYHKNSKLLICHHSGYSKKFNNCCPVCSSQDFAFIGKGTERIGEVISEDFKKILGLELIVIRLKKENLMKFLKSFRKSV
;
A
#
# COMPACT_ATOMS: atom_id res chain seq x y z
N MET A 1 -24.84 21.61 7.61
CA MET A 1 -25.96 21.75 6.66
C MET A 1 -27.17 21.00 7.22
N LYS A 2 -28.23 21.70 7.64
CA LYS A 2 -29.52 21.10 8.02
C LYS A 2 -30.35 20.87 6.75
N ASN A 3 -30.08 19.81 6.00
CA ASN A 3 -31.09 19.30 5.07
C ASN A 3 -32.01 18.42 5.92
N LYS A 4 -33.32 18.72 5.97
CA LYS A 4 -34.37 18.07 6.80
C LYS A 4 -34.45 16.53 6.74
N LYS A 5 -33.59 15.87 5.95
CA LYS A 5 -33.51 14.42 5.76
C LYS A 5 -32.44 13.74 6.63
N TYR A 6 -31.40 14.46 7.08
CA TYR A 6 -30.33 13.89 7.91
C TYR A 6 -29.85 14.87 8.98
N SER A 7 -29.62 14.35 10.18
CA SER A 7 -29.03 15.07 11.30
C SER A 7 -27.58 14.64 11.50
N GLU A 8 -26.67 15.61 11.59
CA GLU A 8 -25.26 15.38 11.89
C GLU A 8 -25.05 15.33 13.41
N TYR A 9 -24.42 14.26 13.89
CA TYR A 9 -23.97 14.16 15.28
C TYR A 9 -22.45 13.95 15.28
N LYS A 10 -21.73 14.87 15.93
CA LYS A 10 -20.27 14.83 16.02
C LYS A 10 -19.84 14.25 17.37
N LEU A 11 -18.95 13.26 17.33
CA LEU A 11 -18.30 12.71 18.52
C LEU A 11 -16.95 13.43 18.72
N ASN A 12 -16.98 14.58 19.40
CA ASN A 12 -15.79 15.43 19.59
C ASN A 12 -14.81 14.91 20.65
N LYS A 13 -15.17 13.85 21.38
CA LYS A 13 -14.33 13.23 22.40
C LYS A 13 -14.05 11.79 22.03
N ARG A 14 -12.81 11.36 22.24
CA ARG A 14 -12.43 9.96 22.06
C ARG A 14 -12.99 9.14 23.21
N VAL A 15 -13.26 7.87 22.93
CA VAL A 15 -13.65 6.88 23.95
C VAL A 15 -12.64 6.96 25.09
N LYS A 16 -13.12 7.15 26.32
CA LYS A 16 -12.31 7.28 27.54
C LYS A 16 -11.22 8.37 27.50
N ASN A 17 -11.37 9.42 26.67
CA ASN A 17 -10.36 10.48 26.51
C ASN A 17 -8.95 9.98 26.17
N LEU A 18 -8.83 8.83 25.49
CA LEU A 18 -7.52 8.25 25.15
C LEU A 18 -6.70 9.16 24.22
N PRO A 19 -5.37 9.29 24.45
CA PRO A 19 -4.48 10.12 23.63
C PRO A 19 -4.29 9.52 22.23
N LEU A 20 -4.02 10.36 21.23
CA LEU A 20 -3.71 9.91 19.87
C LEU A 20 -2.49 8.97 19.89
N PRO A 21 -2.47 7.92 19.05
CA PRO A 21 -1.28 7.11 18.92
C PRO A 21 -0.13 7.97 18.41
N LYS A 22 1.10 7.64 18.81
CA LYS A 22 2.29 8.24 18.21
C LYS A 22 2.37 7.83 16.74
N ILE A 23 2.56 8.80 15.84
CA ILE A 23 2.69 8.56 14.41
C ILE A 23 4.07 9.04 13.98
N GLU A 24 4.79 8.19 13.25
CA GLU A 24 6.09 8.51 12.68
C GLU A 24 6.05 8.33 11.17
N LEU A 25 6.54 9.33 10.44
CA LEU A 25 6.68 9.28 8.99
C LEU A 25 8.06 8.76 8.62
N VAL A 26 8.10 7.65 7.89
CA VAL A 26 9.36 7.03 7.45
C VAL A 26 9.59 7.32 5.97
N ASN A 27 10.73 7.96 5.66
CA ASN A 27 11.10 8.26 4.28
C ASN A 27 11.71 7.01 3.60
N MET A 28 11.05 6.53 2.55
CA MET A 28 11.45 5.32 1.79
C MET A 28 12.39 5.60 0.60
N ILE A 29 12.79 6.85 0.35
CA ILE A 29 13.61 7.21 -0.81
C ILE A 29 14.94 6.44 -0.86
N ASN A 30 15.53 6.14 0.30
CA ASN A 30 16.79 5.40 0.40
C ASN A 30 16.61 3.87 0.42
N TYR A 31 15.36 3.38 0.50
CA TYR A 31 15.01 1.96 0.66
C TYR A 31 14.15 1.45 -0.50
N LYS A 32 14.42 1.92 -1.73
CA LYS A 32 13.57 1.65 -2.91
C LYS A 32 13.41 0.17 -3.27
N LYS A 33 14.36 -0.68 -2.84
CA LYS A 33 14.35 -2.13 -3.09
C LYS A 33 13.67 -2.91 -1.96
N ASP A 34 13.52 -2.28 -0.80
CA ASP A 34 12.97 -2.91 0.39
C ASP A 34 11.46 -2.71 0.48
N LEU A 35 10.78 -3.70 1.04
CA LEU A 35 9.34 -3.61 1.25
C LEU A 35 8.99 -2.70 2.44
N LEU A 36 9.84 -2.68 3.45
CA LEU A 36 9.72 -1.89 4.67
C LEU A 36 11.09 -1.29 5.02
N ALA A 37 11.08 -0.12 5.66
CA ALA A 37 12.32 0.45 6.17
C ALA A 37 12.93 -0.46 7.26
N PRO A 38 14.27 -0.50 7.40
CA PRO A 38 14.94 -1.33 8.40
C PRO A 38 14.46 -1.08 9.85
N ASN A 39 14.23 0.19 10.21
CA ASN A 39 13.74 0.53 11.55
C ASN A 39 12.31 0.02 11.79
N THR A 40 11.45 0.06 10.78
CA THR A 40 10.09 -0.51 10.86
C THR A 40 10.16 -2.01 11.11
N LEU A 41 11.01 -2.74 10.37
CA LEU A 41 11.21 -4.17 10.58
C LEU A 41 11.76 -4.49 11.98
N LYS A 42 12.71 -3.69 12.48
CA LYS A 42 13.26 -3.85 13.83
C LYS A 42 12.17 -3.71 14.90
N SER A 43 11.37 -2.64 14.84
CA SER A 43 10.26 -2.44 15.77
C SER A 43 9.25 -3.57 15.70
N MET A 44 8.91 -4.04 14.49
CA MET A 44 8.01 -5.18 14.33
C MET A 44 8.53 -6.44 15.03
N LYS A 45 9.83 -6.76 14.90
CA LYS A 45 10.44 -7.91 15.60
C LYS A 45 10.32 -7.79 17.11
N GLU A 46 10.60 -6.60 17.64
CA GLU A 46 10.53 -6.33 19.08
C GLU A 46 9.12 -6.58 19.64
N PHE A 47 8.09 -6.02 19.00
CA PHE A 47 6.70 -6.26 19.40
C PHE A 47 6.34 -7.75 19.28
N LEU A 48 6.67 -8.40 18.18
CA LEU A 48 6.33 -9.82 17.98
C LEU A 48 7.04 -10.74 18.98
N ASN A 49 8.29 -10.45 19.35
CA ASN A 49 9.04 -11.20 20.37
C ASN A 49 8.44 -11.02 21.77
N ASN A 50 7.76 -9.90 22.03
CA ASN A 50 7.04 -9.64 23.28
C ASN A 50 5.63 -10.24 23.30
N ASN A 51 5.28 -11.10 22.33
CA ASN A 51 3.93 -11.63 22.11
C ASN A 51 2.86 -10.55 21.80
N ASP A 52 3.28 -9.34 21.40
CA ASP A 52 2.38 -8.32 20.91
C ASP A 52 2.00 -8.58 19.44
N GLN A 53 0.96 -7.88 18.98
CA GLN A 53 0.45 -8.01 17.62
C GLN A 53 0.81 -6.80 16.76
N VAL A 54 1.25 -7.05 15.52
CA VAL A 54 1.48 -6.00 14.52
C VAL A 54 0.44 -6.10 13.41
N MET A 55 -0.16 -4.96 13.06
CA MET A 55 -1.10 -4.86 11.94
C MET A 55 -0.51 -4.02 10.81
N LEU A 56 -0.39 -4.62 9.63
CA LEU A 56 0.05 -3.95 8.40
C LEU A 56 -1.14 -3.66 7.49
N PHE A 57 -1.32 -2.39 7.12
CA PHE A 57 -2.34 -1.97 6.18
C PHE A 57 -1.75 -1.83 4.78
N ILE A 58 -2.34 -2.56 3.82
CA ILE A 58 -1.97 -2.50 2.41
C ILE A 58 -3.17 -2.08 1.55
N ASN A 59 -2.92 -1.24 0.54
CA ASN A 59 -3.97 -0.73 -0.34
C ASN A 59 -4.57 -1.83 -1.22
N ARG A 60 -5.84 -2.22 -1.01
CA ARG A 60 -6.54 -3.30 -1.74
C ARG A 60 -6.80 -3.08 -3.26
N ARG A 61 -6.12 -2.14 -3.92
CA ARG A 61 -6.43 -1.84 -5.34
C ARG A 61 -5.98 -2.98 -6.25
N GLY A 62 -6.89 -3.41 -7.12
CA GLY A 62 -6.66 -4.40 -8.16
C GLY A 62 -5.59 -3.95 -9.16
N TYR A 63 -5.08 -4.92 -9.92
CA TYR A 63 -4.00 -4.79 -10.90
C TYR A 63 -4.04 -3.47 -11.69
N SER A 64 -3.11 -2.58 -11.37
CA SER A 64 -2.77 -1.43 -12.19
C SER A 64 -1.31 -1.08 -11.87
N PRO A 65 -0.34 -1.72 -12.56
CA PRO A 65 1.06 -1.40 -12.34
C PRO A 65 1.35 -0.01 -12.90
N VAL A 66 1.65 0.92 -12.02
CA VAL A 66 2.27 2.20 -12.39
C VAL A 66 3.73 1.92 -12.74
N VAL A 67 4.21 2.50 -13.82
CA VAL A 67 5.62 2.39 -14.21
C VAL A 67 6.40 3.55 -13.61
N MET A 68 7.54 3.26 -12.99
CA MET A 68 8.42 4.27 -12.44
C MET A 68 9.88 3.99 -12.83
N CYS A 69 10.59 4.99 -13.34
CA CYS A 69 12.04 4.87 -13.55
C CYS A 69 12.76 4.76 -12.20
N THR A 70 13.60 3.75 -12.01
CA THR A 70 14.29 3.55 -10.73
C THR A 70 15.42 4.55 -10.50
N LYS A 71 16.00 5.06 -11.60
CA LYS A 71 17.10 6.03 -11.58
C LYS A 71 16.65 7.45 -11.21
N CYS A 72 15.62 7.99 -11.88
CA CYS A 72 15.17 9.38 -11.69
C CYS A 72 13.76 9.51 -11.10
N SER A 73 13.08 8.41 -10.77
CA SER A 73 11.70 8.41 -10.23
C SER A 73 10.63 8.97 -11.17
N TRP A 74 10.92 9.14 -12.47
CA TRP A 74 9.93 9.58 -13.45
C TRP A 74 8.79 8.57 -13.60
N ILE A 75 7.55 9.07 -13.68
CA ILE A 75 6.32 8.28 -13.85
C ILE A 75 5.61 8.76 -15.12
N PRO A 76 5.21 7.87 -16.05
CA PRO A 76 4.42 8.25 -17.21
C PRO A 76 3.06 8.83 -16.78
N ARG A 77 2.76 10.03 -17.24
CA ARG A 77 1.47 10.71 -17.01
C ARG A 77 0.74 10.94 -18.33
N SER A 78 -0.58 11.00 -18.25
CA SER A 78 -1.42 11.35 -19.40
C SER A 78 -1.24 12.82 -19.77
N PRO A 79 -1.11 13.18 -21.06
CA PRO A 79 -1.05 14.57 -21.49
C PRO A 79 -2.38 15.32 -21.29
N TYR A 80 -3.51 14.60 -21.16
CA TYR A 80 -4.85 15.21 -21.09
C TYR A 80 -5.29 15.61 -19.68
N ASN A 81 -4.82 14.90 -18.65
CA ASN A 81 -5.27 15.14 -17.28
C ASN A 81 -4.13 15.05 -16.24
N ASN A 82 -2.89 14.85 -16.69
CA ASN A 82 -1.70 14.79 -15.84
C ASN A 82 -1.76 13.70 -14.73
N ILE A 83 -2.60 12.68 -14.89
CA ILE A 83 -2.71 11.55 -13.95
C ILE A 83 -1.73 10.43 -14.37
N PRO A 84 -1.10 9.72 -13.41
CA PRO A 84 -0.29 8.53 -13.70
C PRO A 84 -1.02 7.51 -14.57
N MET A 85 -0.33 6.99 -15.57
CA MET A 85 -0.85 5.95 -16.46
C MET A 85 -0.59 4.55 -15.91
N THR A 86 -1.51 3.63 -16.20
CA THR A 86 -1.42 2.21 -15.85
C THR A 86 -0.72 1.43 -16.97
N TYR A 87 0.24 0.60 -16.65
CA TYR A 87 0.82 -0.33 -17.60
C TYR A 87 0.01 -1.62 -17.68
N HIS A 88 -0.33 -2.04 -18.89
CA HIS A 88 -1.04 -3.27 -19.17
C HIS A 88 -0.05 -4.27 -19.77
N LYS A 89 0.39 -5.25 -18.98
CA LYS A 89 1.47 -6.18 -19.35
C LYS A 89 1.15 -6.99 -20.61
N ASN A 90 -0.10 -7.45 -20.76
CA ASN A 90 -0.50 -8.28 -21.89
C ASN A 90 -0.45 -7.52 -23.22
N SER A 91 -0.84 -6.24 -23.21
CA SER A 91 -0.85 -5.38 -24.40
C SER A 91 0.43 -4.54 -24.56
N LYS A 92 1.30 -4.49 -23.53
CA LYS A 92 2.48 -3.62 -23.45
C LYS A 92 2.16 -2.13 -23.64
N LEU A 93 0.97 -1.72 -23.20
CA LEU A 93 0.48 -0.34 -23.31
C LEU A 93 0.47 0.37 -21.96
N LEU A 94 0.73 1.67 -21.99
CA LEU A 94 0.34 2.60 -20.93
C LEU A 94 -1.07 3.11 -21.24
N ILE A 95 -2.00 3.03 -20.29
CA ILE A 95 -3.39 3.44 -20.44
C ILE A 95 -3.78 4.40 -19.31
N CYS A 96 -4.42 5.50 -19.67
CA CYS A 96 -5.10 6.39 -18.73
C CYS A 96 -6.59 6.01 -18.65
N HIS A 97 -7.03 5.43 -17.53
CA HIS A 97 -8.42 5.01 -17.36
C HIS A 97 -9.42 6.17 -17.22
N HIS A 98 -8.95 7.40 -17.00
CA HIS A 98 -9.81 8.58 -16.89
C HIS A 98 -10.08 9.24 -18.25
N SER A 99 -9.14 9.16 -19.19
CA SER A 99 -9.24 9.82 -20.50
C SER A 99 -9.29 8.85 -21.68
N GLY A 100 -9.06 7.55 -21.46
CA GLY A 100 -8.93 6.55 -22.52
C GLY A 100 -7.61 6.61 -23.30
N TYR A 101 -6.78 7.64 -23.09
CA TYR A 101 -5.50 7.77 -23.79
C TYR A 101 -4.59 6.56 -23.54
N SER A 102 -4.05 6.00 -24.62
CA SER A 102 -3.10 4.89 -24.55
C SER A 102 -1.88 5.16 -25.43
N LYS A 103 -0.73 4.60 -25.02
CA LYS A 103 0.51 4.63 -25.79
C LYS A 103 1.35 3.39 -25.55
N LYS A 104 2.21 3.03 -26.50
CA LYS A 104 3.20 1.97 -26.30
C LYS A 104 4.20 2.35 -25.22
N PHE A 105 4.64 1.37 -24.44
CA PHE A 105 5.71 1.56 -23.48
C PHE A 105 7.06 1.30 -24.16
N ASN A 106 7.90 2.33 -24.29
CA ASN A 106 9.15 2.29 -25.08
C ASN A 106 10.39 1.84 -24.29
N ASN A 107 10.23 1.27 -23.08
CA ASN A 107 11.32 0.80 -22.20
C ASN A 107 12.49 1.78 -22.00
N CYS A 108 12.34 3.07 -22.30
CA CYS A 108 13.38 4.08 -22.15
C CYS A 108 12.81 5.32 -21.46
N CYS A 109 13.51 5.82 -20.44
CA CYS A 109 13.09 6.98 -19.68
C CYS A 109 13.36 8.27 -20.47
N PRO A 110 12.35 9.12 -20.70
CA PRO A 110 12.54 10.37 -21.43
C PRO A 110 13.33 11.43 -20.64
N VAL A 111 13.56 11.21 -19.34
CA VAL A 111 14.26 12.16 -18.45
C VAL A 111 15.74 11.82 -18.29
N CYS A 112 16.09 10.53 -18.19
CA CYS A 112 17.45 10.11 -17.86
C CYS A 112 18.00 9.00 -18.75
N SER A 113 17.27 8.62 -19.80
CA SER A 113 17.61 7.58 -20.79
C SER A 113 17.86 6.18 -20.22
N SER A 114 17.59 5.95 -18.92
CA SER A 114 17.66 4.64 -18.30
C SER A 114 16.54 3.74 -18.81
N GLN A 115 16.85 2.44 -18.93
CA GLN A 115 15.89 1.38 -19.23
C GLN A 115 15.40 0.68 -17.95
N ASP A 116 15.84 1.15 -16.79
CA ASP A 116 15.53 0.57 -15.50
C ASP A 116 14.20 1.11 -14.98
N PHE A 117 13.17 0.26 -15.08
CA PHE A 117 11.83 0.58 -14.64
C PHE A 117 11.33 -0.42 -13.59
N ALA A 118 10.79 0.13 -12.51
CA ALA A 118 9.96 -0.61 -11.57
C ALA A 118 8.50 -0.55 -12.01
N PHE A 119 7.88 -1.73 -12.12
CA PHE A 119 6.44 -1.85 -12.32
C PHE A 119 5.78 -1.93 -10.95
N ILE A 120 5.42 -0.77 -10.43
CA ILE A 120 4.87 -0.57 -9.09
C ILE A 120 3.37 -0.82 -9.12
N GLY A 121 3.00 -1.95 -8.55
CA GLY A 121 1.63 -2.44 -8.55
C GLY A 121 1.70 -3.94 -8.64
N LYS A 122 2.34 -4.55 -7.65
CA LYS A 122 2.05 -5.94 -7.34
C LYS A 122 0.60 -5.94 -6.87
N GLY A 123 -0.28 -6.59 -7.63
CA GLY A 123 -1.66 -6.78 -7.19
C GLY A 123 -1.64 -7.26 -5.75
N THR A 124 -2.49 -6.68 -4.90
CA THR A 124 -2.57 -7.07 -3.49
C THR A 124 -2.98 -8.53 -3.28
N GLU A 125 -3.32 -9.22 -4.37
CA GLU A 125 -3.61 -10.64 -4.40
C GLU A 125 -2.34 -11.50 -4.40
N ARG A 126 -1.21 -10.97 -4.88
CA ARG A 126 0.12 -11.58 -4.71
C ARG A 126 0.91 -11.00 -3.55
N ILE A 127 0.58 -9.78 -3.11
CA ILE A 127 1.26 -9.16 -1.97
C ILE A 127 1.08 -10.02 -0.73
N GLY A 128 -0.10 -10.59 -0.43
CA GLY A 128 -0.25 -11.45 0.74
C GLY A 128 0.71 -12.65 0.76
N GLU A 129 0.81 -13.37 -0.35
CA GLU A 129 1.67 -14.56 -0.49
C GLU A 129 3.16 -14.17 -0.50
N VAL A 130 3.55 -13.20 -1.33
CA VAL A 130 4.94 -12.71 -1.41
C VAL A 130 5.39 -12.07 -0.10
N ILE A 131 4.50 -11.34 0.59
CA ILE A 131 4.75 -10.83 1.95
C ILE A 131 4.91 -11.99 2.91
N SER A 132 4.04 -12.99 2.90
CA SER A 132 4.16 -14.10 3.84
C SER A 132 5.49 -14.84 3.68
N GLU A 133 5.95 -15.07 2.45
CA GLU A 133 7.22 -15.74 2.17
C GLU A 133 8.44 -14.86 2.49
N ASP A 134 8.45 -13.62 2.01
CA ASP A 134 9.57 -12.68 2.23
C ASP A 134 9.68 -12.33 3.72
N PHE A 135 8.57 -12.10 4.41
CA PHE A 135 8.61 -11.84 5.83
C PHE A 135 8.92 -13.09 6.65
N LYS A 136 8.49 -14.30 6.25
CA LYS A 136 8.92 -15.52 6.95
C LYS A 136 10.45 -15.63 6.90
N LYS A 137 11.08 -15.28 5.77
CA LYS A 137 12.55 -15.19 5.66
C LYS A 137 13.16 -14.07 6.50
N ILE A 138 12.53 -12.90 6.56
CA ILE A 138 13.09 -11.72 7.25
C ILE A 138 12.89 -11.77 8.78
N LEU A 139 11.73 -12.25 9.23
CA LEU A 139 11.31 -12.26 10.63
C LEU A 139 11.44 -13.63 11.30
N GLY A 140 11.49 -14.73 10.55
CA GLY A 140 11.47 -16.08 11.11
C GLY A 140 10.11 -16.48 11.71
N LEU A 141 9.05 -15.71 11.42
CA LEU A 141 7.70 -15.90 11.99
C LEU A 141 6.68 -16.14 10.89
N GLU A 142 5.65 -16.94 11.17
CA GLU A 142 4.52 -17.09 10.27
C GLU A 142 3.57 -15.91 10.37
N LEU A 143 3.38 -15.21 9.25
CA LEU A 143 2.41 -14.12 9.14
C LEU A 143 1.06 -14.63 8.71
N ILE A 144 0.06 -14.32 9.52
CA ILE A 144 -1.34 -14.53 9.16
C ILE A 144 -1.82 -13.32 8.36
N VAL A 145 -1.88 -13.47 7.04
CA VAL A 145 -2.44 -12.43 6.16
C VAL A 145 -3.96 -12.60 6.11
N ILE A 146 -4.68 -11.65 6.71
CA ILE A 146 -6.16 -11.65 6.70
C ILE A 146 -6.67 -10.63 5.69
N ARG A 147 -7.35 -11.11 4.65
CA ARG A 147 -8.04 -10.24 3.69
C ARG A 147 -9.35 -9.75 4.30
N LEU A 148 -9.34 -8.54 4.84
CA LEU A 148 -10.54 -7.93 5.42
C LEU A 148 -11.57 -7.60 4.34
N LYS A 149 -12.69 -8.33 4.38
CA LYS A 149 -13.97 -7.96 3.74
C LYS A 149 -14.91 -7.41 4.81
N LYS A 150 -15.88 -6.57 4.41
CA LYS A 150 -16.86 -5.98 5.32
C LYS A 150 -17.55 -7.04 6.20
N GLU A 151 -17.88 -8.19 5.62
CA GLU A 151 -18.48 -9.35 6.29
C GLU A 151 -17.60 -9.95 7.40
N ASN A 152 -16.28 -9.94 7.23
CA ASN A 152 -15.34 -10.60 8.16
C ASN A 152 -14.68 -9.65 9.15
N LEU A 153 -14.88 -8.33 9.00
CA LEU A 153 -14.25 -7.32 9.84
C LEU A 153 -14.60 -7.48 11.32
N MET A 154 -15.88 -7.69 11.63
CA MET A 154 -16.32 -7.85 13.02
C MET A 154 -15.79 -9.13 13.67
N LYS A 155 -15.65 -10.22 12.89
CA LYS A 155 -15.07 -11.48 13.36
C LYS A 155 -13.58 -11.31 13.67
N PHE A 156 -12.85 -10.62 12.79
CA PHE A 156 -11.44 -10.28 12.99
C PHE A 156 -11.22 -9.34 14.19
N LEU A 157 -12.00 -8.26 14.32
CA LEU A 157 -11.87 -7.34 15.46
C LEU A 157 -12.16 -8.04 16.80
N LYS A 158 -13.02 -9.07 16.79
CA LYS A 158 -13.26 -9.90 17.98
C LYS A 158 -12.09 -10.83 18.31
N SER A 159 -11.31 -11.30 17.34
CA SER A 159 -10.12 -12.12 17.63
C SER A 159 -8.99 -11.32 18.26
N PHE A 160 -8.91 -10.01 18.00
CA PHE A 160 -7.99 -9.08 18.68
C PHE A 160 -8.39 -8.78 20.14
N ARG A 161 -9.65 -9.02 20.49
CA ARG A 161 -10.22 -8.61 21.78
C ARG A 161 -9.92 -9.58 22.94
N LYS A 162 -9.17 -10.66 22.68
CA LYS A 162 -8.82 -11.68 23.67
C LYS A 162 -7.46 -11.45 24.36
N SER A 163 -6.77 -10.35 24.04
CA SER A 163 -5.39 -10.09 24.50
C SER A 163 -5.24 -8.79 25.30
N VAL A 164 -6.32 -8.27 25.88
CA VAL A 164 -6.30 -7.15 26.83
C VAL A 164 -7.24 -7.45 27.98
#